data_AF-A0A9W9VFB8-F1
#
_entry.id   AF-A0A9W9VFB8-F1
#
_cell.length_a   1.000
_cell.length_b   1.000
_cell.length_c   1.000
_cell.angle_alpha   90.00
_cell.angle_beta   90.00
_cell.angle_gamma   90.00
#
_symmetry.space_group_name_H-M   'P 1'
#
loop_
_entity.id
_entity.type
_entity.pdbx_description
1 polymer ?
#
loop_
_entity_poly.entity_id
_entity_poly.type
_entity_poly.pdbx_seq_one_letter_code
_entity_poly.pdbx_strand_id
1 'polypeptide(L)'
;MDLPSKMATIPTELPSEPITDNDQPSAYTTTSTGSIANSAPPMAIPPEPFLIDLFCNLIEDPAVILIREWCVEGGVVGSWSIAEFLRDVCLVSRCIWLELGVEERRRLKTEGEDVFFAVVSGGCYAFAVLVVAIYGIGGVIVPISPRVHPEEAKYFLETCNASLICAVPSTANRVQNIIKAMNTNIPIFTYTPHKADTSPSDIKFYLSDSPPPPPTVPPKDSPSSIHPEQPVLQKASSTTAAARLAAF
;
A
#
# COMPACT_ATOMS: atom_id res chain seq x y z
N MET A 1 -19.03 49.36 -29.18
CA MET A 1 -17.72 48.73 -28.89
C MET A 1 -17.79 47.34 -29.48
N ASP A 2 -17.38 47.25 -30.73
CA ASP A 2 -17.44 46.05 -31.56
C ASP A 2 -16.26 45.12 -31.27
N LEU A 3 -16.55 43.85 -31.03
CA LEU A 3 -15.57 42.77 -30.90
C LEU A 3 -15.59 41.93 -32.19
N PRO A 4 -14.46 41.78 -32.91
CA PRO A 4 -14.44 40.97 -34.12
C PRO A 4 -14.26 39.49 -33.80
N SER A 5 -15.20 38.69 -34.31
CA SER A 5 -15.16 37.24 -34.42
C SER A 5 -14.06 36.81 -35.40
N LYS A 6 -13.09 36.03 -34.94
CA LYS A 6 -12.11 35.34 -35.80
C LYS A 6 -12.32 33.83 -35.69
N MET A 7 -12.88 33.25 -36.75
CA MET A 7 -12.87 31.81 -36.99
C MET A 7 -11.48 31.38 -37.46
N ALA A 8 -10.91 30.37 -36.81
CA ALA A 8 -9.69 29.70 -37.24
C ALA A 8 -10.07 28.35 -37.86
N THR A 9 -9.74 28.21 -39.15
CA THR A 9 -9.91 26.99 -39.95
C THR A 9 -8.77 26.02 -39.66
N ILE A 10 -9.08 24.77 -39.32
CA ILE A 10 -8.10 23.68 -39.11
C ILE A 10 -8.03 22.85 -40.40
N PRO A 11 -6.85 22.66 -41.02
CA PRO A 11 -6.70 21.76 -42.16
C PRO A 11 -6.67 20.30 -41.71
N THR A 12 -7.48 19.49 -42.38
CA THR A 12 -7.51 18.03 -42.32
C THR A 12 -6.60 17.48 -43.39
N GLU A 13 -5.49 16.83 -43.03
CA GLU A 13 -4.76 15.92 -43.93
C GLU A 13 -4.24 14.72 -43.14
N LEU A 14 -4.74 13.53 -43.52
CA LEU A 14 -4.22 12.23 -43.11
C LEU A 14 -3.36 11.68 -44.26
N PRO A 15 -2.09 11.31 -44.03
CA PRO A 15 -1.34 10.54 -45.02
C PRO A 15 -1.77 9.07 -44.96
N SER A 16 -2.18 8.55 -46.11
CA SER A 16 -2.41 7.12 -46.35
C SER A 16 -1.10 6.51 -46.87
N GLU A 17 -0.52 5.56 -46.15
CA GLU A 17 0.56 4.72 -46.69
C GLU A 17 0.04 3.31 -47.03
N PRO A 18 0.45 2.74 -48.18
CA PRO A 18 0.12 1.38 -48.57
C PRO A 18 1.06 0.37 -47.90
N ILE A 19 0.49 -0.58 -47.15
CA ILE A 19 1.24 -1.75 -46.66
C ILE A 19 1.18 -2.83 -47.72
N THR A 20 2.36 -3.20 -48.21
CA THR A 20 2.61 -4.31 -49.14
C THR A 20 2.51 -5.66 -48.44
N ASP A 21 1.72 -6.55 -49.04
CA ASP A 21 1.77 -8.01 -48.89
C ASP A 21 3.20 -8.52 -49.10
N ASN A 22 3.70 -9.39 -48.23
CA ASN A 22 4.76 -10.31 -48.61
C ASN A 22 4.77 -11.59 -47.75
N ASP A 23 4.53 -12.69 -48.46
CA ASP A 23 5.11 -14.03 -48.35
C ASP A 23 5.21 -14.75 -47.00
N GLN A 24 4.32 -15.74 -46.92
CA GLN A 24 4.35 -16.93 -46.08
C GLN A 24 5.50 -17.87 -46.49
N PRO A 25 6.16 -18.54 -45.52
CA PRO A 25 6.39 -19.97 -45.72
C PRO A 25 6.06 -20.83 -44.49
N SER A 26 5.24 -21.84 -44.76
CA SER A 26 5.35 -23.24 -44.32
C SER A 26 5.86 -23.58 -42.92
N ALA A 27 4.92 -24.11 -42.14
CA ALA A 27 4.98 -25.38 -41.43
C ALA A 27 6.14 -25.63 -40.46
N TYR A 28 5.87 -25.38 -39.17
CA TYR A 28 6.50 -26.09 -38.06
C TYR A 28 5.41 -26.57 -37.11
N THR A 29 5.31 -27.89 -37.00
CA THR A 29 4.54 -28.59 -35.97
C THR A 29 5.05 -28.16 -34.60
N THR A 30 4.26 -27.40 -33.85
CA THR A 30 4.56 -27.08 -32.46
C THR A 30 3.93 -28.14 -31.56
N THR A 31 4.82 -28.92 -30.97
CA THR A 31 4.59 -29.76 -29.80
C THR A 31 3.82 -28.98 -28.73
N SER A 32 2.67 -29.54 -28.33
CA SER A 32 1.90 -29.11 -27.14
C SER A 32 2.83 -29.06 -25.94
N THR A 33 3.31 -27.84 -25.66
CA THR A 33 4.11 -27.53 -24.47
C THR A 33 3.10 -27.10 -23.43
N GLY A 34 2.93 -27.93 -22.41
CA GLY A 34 2.00 -27.67 -21.31
C GLY A 34 2.18 -26.25 -20.79
N SER A 35 1.10 -25.48 -20.90
CA SER A 35 0.98 -24.15 -20.31
C SER A 35 1.16 -24.28 -18.80
N ILE A 36 2.40 -24.09 -18.33
CA ILE A 36 2.67 -23.84 -16.92
C ILE A 36 2.03 -22.49 -16.64
N ALA A 37 0.78 -22.51 -16.18
CA ALA A 37 0.09 -21.31 -15.74
C ALA A 37 0.96 -20.66 -14.66
N ASN A 38 1.54 -19.51 -14.96
CA ASN A 38 2.29 -18.68 -14.02
C ASN A 38 1.31 -18.13 -12.98
N SER A 39 0.86 -18.98 -12.06
CA SER A 39 0.03 -18.53 -10.95
C SER A 39 0.89 -17.67 -10.03
N ALA A 40 0.37 -16.48 -9.67
CA ALA A 40 1.02 -15.61 -8.71
C ALA A 40 1.34 -16.36 -7.40
N PRO A 41 2.46 -16.05 -6.73
CA PRO A 41 2.81 -16.68 -5.46
C PRO A 41 1.72 -16.41 -4.42
N PRO A 42 1.44 -17.38 -3.53
CA PRO A 42 0.42 -17.21 -2.50
C PRO A 42 0.83 -16.10 -1.51
N MET A 43 -0.14 -15.36 -1.01
CA MET A 43 0.07 -14.25 -0.07
C MET A 43 -0.11 -14.70 1.38
N ALA A 44 0.79 -14.27 2.25
CA ALA A 44 0.72 -14.51 3.69
C ALA A 44 -0.24 -13.50 4.34
N ILE A 45 -1.16 -13.99 5.15
CA ILE A 45 -2.03 -13.16 6.01
C ILE A 45 -1.41 -13.13 7.42
N PRO A 46 -1.15 -11.93 7.98
CA PRO A 46 -0.69 -11.80 9.35
C PRO A 46 -1.65 -12.45 10.35
N PRO A 47 -1.15 -13.10 11.42
CA PRO A 47 -1.96 -13.84 12.39
C PRO A 47 -2.66 -12.91 13.40
N GLU A 48 -3.20 -11.80 12.92
CA GLU A 48 -3.96 -10.85 13.73
C GLU A 48 -5.43 -11.28 13.82
N PRO A 49 -6.10 -11.22 14.99
CA PRO A 49 -7.45 -11.75 15.17
C PRO A 49 -8.45 -11.30 14.10
N PHE A 50 -8.50 -10.00 13.80
CA PHE A 50 -9.39 -9.46 12.77
C PHE A 50 -9.08 -10.00 11.36
N LEU A 51 -7.81 -10.20 11.03
CA LEU A 51 -7.39 -10.75 9.74
C LEU A 51 -7.67 -12.26 9.63
N ILE A 52 -7.58 -12.98 10.76
CA ILE A 52 -7.98 -14.39 10.83
C ILE A 52 -9.48 -14.52 10.57
N ASP A 53 -10.31 -13.68 11.17
CA ASP A 53 -11.76 -13.70 10.95
C ASP A 53 -12.11 -13.39 9.49
N LEU A 54 -11.44 -12.42 8.87
CA LEU A 54 -11.59 -12.16 7.44
C LEU A 54 -11.14 -13.35 6.58
N PHE A 55 -10.05 -14.03 6.95
CA PHE A 55 -9.58 -15.21 6.24
C PHE A 55 -10.57 -16.38 6.34
N CYS A 56 -11.20 -16.60 7.50
CA CYS A 56 -12.25 -17.60 7.64
C CYS A 56 -13.43 -17.33 6.69
N ASN A 57 -13.90 -16.08 6.63
CA ASN A 57 -14.96 -15.67 5.70
C ASN A 57 -14.53 -15.81 4.23
N LEU A 58 -13.25 -15.59 3.91
CA LEU A 58 -12.70 -15.80 2.57
C LEU A 58 -12.78 -17.27 2.14
N ILE A 59 -12.52 -18.21 3.06
CA ILE A 59 -12.62 -19.65 2.78
C ILE A 59 -14.07 -20.03 2.45
N GLU A 60 -15.05 -19.44 3.14
CA GLU A 60 -16.46 -19.74 2.94
C GLU A 60 -16.98 -19.21 1.60
N ASP A 61 -16.74 -17.93 1.28
CA ASP A 61 -17.11 -17.33 -0.01
C ASP A 61 -16.19 -16.14 -0.37
N PRO A 62 -15.22 -16.32 -1.30
CA PRO A 62 -14.28 -15.28 -1.67
C PRO A 62 -14.90 -14.12 -2.48
N ALA A 63 -16.13 -14.30 -2.99
CA ALA A 63 -16.83 -13.30 -3.77
C ALA A 63 -17.76 -12.40 -2.93
N VAL A 64 -17.89 -12.66 -1.61
CA VAL A 64 -18.67 -11.80 -0.71
C VAL A 64 -18.16 -10.37 -0.79
N ILE A 65 -19.07 -9.45 -1.12
CA ILE A 65 -18.79 -8.02 -1.13
C ILE A 65 -18.61 -7.53 0.30
N LEU A 66 -17.39 -7.10 0.62
CA LEU A 66 -17.03 -6.58 1.93
C LEU A 66 -17.24 -5.06 2.01
N ILE A 67 -16.78 -4.32 0.99
CA ILE A 67 -16.83 -2.85 0.97
C ILE A 67 -17.56 -2.39 -0.29
N ARG A 68 -18.46 -1.42 -0.12
CA ARG A 68 -19.10 -0.69 -1.23
C ARG A 68 -18.80 0.79 -1.09
N GLU A 69 -18.23 1.37 -2.13
CA GLU A 69 -17.96 2.80 -2.21
C GLU A 69 -18.85 3.43 -3.28
N TRP A 70 -19.64 4.39 -2.84
CA TRP A 70 -20.54 5.15 -3.70
C TRP A 70 -20.02 6.56 -4.03
N CYS A 71 -18.91 6.97 -3.40
CA CYS A 71 -18.38 8.32 -3.52
C CYS A 71 -17.17 8.39 -4.46
N VAL A 72 -17.17 9.38 -5.36
CA VAL A 72 -16.06 9.63 -6.29
C VAL A 72 -14.89 10.35 -5.59
N GLU A 73 -15.13 11.05 -4.47
CA GLU A 73 -14.07 11.78 -3.74
C GLU A 73 -12.96 10.85 -3.21
N GLY A 74 -13.27 9.57 -2.97
CA GLY A 74 -12.34 8.53 -2.55
C GLY A 74 -11.49 7.91 -3.67
N GLY A 75 -11.74 8.29 -4.93
CA GLY A 75 -11.06 7.77 -6.11
C GLY A 75 -11.97 6.94 -7.00
N VAL A 76 -12.21 5.67 -6.64
CA VAL A 76 -12.88 4.69 -7.50
C VAL A 76 -14.22 4.30 -6.88
N VAL A 77 -15.33 4.52 -7.58
CA VAL A 77 -16.64 3.98 -7.18
C VAL A 77 -16.65 2.47 -7.47
N GLY A 78 -17.06 1.66 -6.50
CA GLY A 78 -16.90 0.23 -6.62
C GLY A 78 -17.53 -0.59 -5.51
N SER A 79 -17.44 -1.91 -5.70
CA SER A 79 -17.69 -2.91 -4.69
C SER A 79 -16.49 -3.84 -4.74
N TRP A 80 -15.96 -4.19 -3.58
CA TRP A 80 -14.79 -5.05 -3.44
C TRP A 80 -15.15 -6.27 -2.63
N SER A 81 -14.75 -7.44 -3.13
CA SER A 81 -14.92 -8.68 -2.39
C SER A 81 -13.91 -8.79 -1.25
N ILE A 82 -14.14 -9.74 -0.34
CA ILE A 82 -13.20 -10.07 0.72
C ILE A 82 -11.83 -10.51 0.18
N ALA A 83 -11.80 -11.25 -0.94
CA ALA A 83 -10.56 -11.66 -1.59
C ALA A 83 -9.79 -10.46 -2.18
N GLU A 84 -10.49 -9.52 -2.80
CA GLU A 84 -9.86 -8.30 -3.32
C GLU A 84 -9.31 -7.43 -2.18
N PHE A 85 -10.08 -7.28 -1.11
CA PHE A 85 -9.67 -6.52 0.06
C PHE A 85 -8.42 -7.14 0.72
N LEU A 86 -8.42 -8.44 1.00
CA LEU A 86 -7.27 -9.12 1.61
C LEU A 86 -6.04 -9.10 0.70
N ARG A 87 -6.20 -9.24 -0.62
CA ARG A 87 -5.10 -9.08 -1.57
C ARG A 87 -4.45 -7.71 -1.42
N ASP A 88 -5.27 -6.66 -1.45
CA ASP A 88 -4.77 -5.30 -1.39
C ASP A 88 -4.12 -5.00 -0.04
N VAL A 89 -4.70 -5.49 1.07
CA VAL A 89 -4.11 -5.42 2.40
C VAL A 89 -2.73 -6.08 2.42
N CYS A 90 -2.59 -7.31 1.95
CA CYS A 90 -1.31 -8.02 1.93
C CYS A 90 -0.25 -7.31 1.07
N LEU A 91 -0.64 -6.80 -0.11
CA LEU A 91 0.26 -6.06 -1.00
C LEU A 91 0.70 -4.75 -0.35
N VAL A 92 -0.24 -3.99 0.22
CA VAL A 92 0.03 -2.70 0.86
C VAL A 92 0.86 -2.88 2.13
N SER A 93 0.59 -3.88 2.97
CA SER A 93 1.42 -4.22 4.13
C SER A 93 2.88 -4.45 3.71
N ARG A 94 3.09 -5.20 2.63
CA ARG A 94 4.43 -5.46 2.09
C ARG A 94 5.09 -4.19 1.57
N CYS A 95 4.37 -3.36 0.82
CA CYS A 95 4.91 -2.10 0.32
C CYS A 95 5.30 -1.17 1.47
N ILE A 96 4.42 -0.96 2.45
CA ILE A 96 4.71 -0.16 3.64
C ILE A 96 5.95 -0.69 4.36
N TRP A 97 6.05 -2.00 4.57
CA TRP A 97 7.22 -2.63 5.18
C TRP A 97 8.54 -2.32 4.45
N LEU A 98 8.51 -2.23 3.11
CA LEU A 98 9.68 -1.91 2.30
C LEU A 98 10.09 -0.44 2.40
N GLU A 99 9.13 0.47 2.56
CA GLU A 99 9.36 1.91 2.76
C GLU A 99 9.97 2.24 4.13
N LEU A 100 9.77 1.38 5.13
CA LEU A 100 10.30 1.60 6.46
C LEU A 100 11.82 1.46 6.53
N GLY A 101 12.45 2.31 7.35
CA GLY A 101 13.85 2.19 7.70
C GLY A 101 14.16 0.94 8.54
N VAL A 102 15.45 0.71 8.77
CA VAL A 102 15.90 -0.44 9.57
C VAL A 102 15.41 -0.32 11.02
N GLU A 103 15.42 0.89 11.56
CA GLU A 103 15.04 1.14 12.95
C GLU A 103 13.54 0.96 13.17
N GLU A 104 12.68 1.46 12.28
CA GLU A 104 11.23 1.27 12.36
C GLU A 104 10.85 -0.21 12.26
N ARG A 105 11.49 -0.96 11.36
CA ARG A 105 11.28 -2.41 11.25
C ARG A 105 11.75 -3.18 12.48
N ARG A 106 12.80 -2.70 13.17
CA ARG A 106 13.26 -3.26 14.44
C ARG A 106 12.22 -3.00 15.54
N ARG A 107 11.72 -1.76 15.62
CA ARG A 107 10.71 -1.35 16.60
C ARG A 107 9.42 -2.15 16.45
N LEU A 108 8.93 -2.33 15.23
CA LEU A 108 7.75 -3.17 14.96
C LEU A 108 7.88 -4.64 15.42
N LYS A 109 9.11 -5.14 15.57
CA LYS A 109 9.39 -6.50 16.06
C LYS A 109 9.65 -6.55 17.57
N THR A 110 9.75 -5.40 18.23
CA THR A 110 10.12 -5.30 19.64
C THR A 110 8.85 -5.04 20.45
N GLU A 111 8.54 -5.95 21.38
CA GLU A 111 7.37 -5.82 22.23
C GLU A 111 7.44 -4.53 23.08
N GLY A 112 6.33 -3.77 23.08
CA GLY A 112 6.22 -2.51 23.81
C GLY A 112 6.77 -1.29 23.09
N GLU A 113 7.26 -1.43 21.85
CA GLU A 113 7.65 -0.31 21.01
C GLU A 113 6.59 -0.03 19.93
N ASP A 114 6.08 1.20 19.89
CA ASP A 114 5.10 1.62 18.90
C ASP A 114 5.79 2.26 17.69
N VAL A 115 5.27 2.05 16.48
CA VAL A 115 5.64 2.81 15.27
C VAL A 115 4.38 3.46 14.72
N PHE A 116 4.39 4.79 14.61
CA PHE A 116 3.21 5.57 14.25
C PHE A 116 3.17 5.87 12.75
N PHE A 117 2.02 5.61 12.14
CA PHE A 117 1.74 5.82 10.73
C PHE A 117 0.60 6.81 10.60
N ALA A 118 0.86 7.95 9.96
CA ALA A 118 -0.19 8.90 9.68
C ALA A 118 -0.95 8.51 8.43
N VAL A 119 -2.28 8.45 8.50
CA VAL A 119 -3.12 8.10 7.34
C VAL A 119 -3.93 9.32 6.94
N VAL A 120 -3.58 9.92 5.79
CA VAL A 120 -4.25 11.11 5.23
C VAL A 120 -5.14 10.69 4.07
N SER A 121 -6.38 10.30 4.39
CA SER A 121 -7.37 9.88 3.40
C SER A 121 -8.79 10.23 3.85
N GLY A 122 -9.69 10.38 2.88
CA GLY A 122 -11.14 10.39 3.15
C GLY A 122 -11.62 9.00 3.58
N GLY A 123 -12.88 8.91 4.03
CA GLY A 123 -13.52 7.63 4.33
C GLY A 123 -13.85 6.87 3.05
N CYS A 124 -12.90 6.07 2.58
CA CYS A 124 -12.98 5.29 1.34
C CYS A 124 -12.35 3.90 1.50
N TYR A 125 -12.50 3.04 0.51
CA TYR A 125 -11.85 1.73 0.40
C TYR A 125 -10.35 1.83 0.63
N ALA A 126 -9.72 2.86 0.05
CA ALA A 126 -8.29 3.08 0.20
C ALA A 126 -7.87 3.31 1.66
N PHE A 127 -8.69 4.05 2.42
CA PHE A 127 -8.49 4.24 3.84
C PHE A 127 -8.59 2.92 4.61
N ALA A 128 -9.61 2.10 4.33
CA ALA A 128 -9.76 0.81 4.97
C ALA A 128 -8.56 -0.12 4.71
N VAL A 129 -8.09 -0.20 3.46
CA VAL A 129 -6.90 -0.98 3.10
C VAL A 129 -5.67 -0.48 3.84
N LEU A 130 -5.41 0.84 3.85
CA LEU A 130 -4.26 1.42 4.55
C LEU A 130 -4.29 1.11 6.05
N VAL A 131 -5.44 1.31 6.71
CA VAL A 131 -5.60 1.07 8.15
C VAL A 131 -5.35 -0.40 8.47
N VAL A 132 -5.98 -1.31 7.74
CA VAL A 132 -5.86 -2.75 8.00
C VAL A 132 -4.47 -3.28 7.63
N ALA A 133 -3.84 -2.73 6.60
CA ALA A 133 -2.46 -3.07 6.23
C ALA A 133 -1.45 -2.65 7.30
N ILE A 134 -1.60 -1.45 7.88
CA ILE A 134 -0.77 -0.96 9.00
C ILE A 134 -1.01 -1.81 10.24
N TYR A 135 -2.27 -2.11 10.55
CA TYR A 135 -2.63 -3.02 11.64
C TYR A 135 -1.96 -4.39 11.47
N GLY A 136 -2.00 -4.96 10.27
CA GLY A 136 -1.39 -6.27 9.98
C GLY A 136 0.13 -6.33 10.11
N ILE A 137 0.83 -5.19 10.14
CA ILE A 137 2.28 -5.14 10.40
C ILE A 137 2.61 -4.71 11.84
N GLY A 138 1.61 -4.54 12.71
CA GLY A 138 1.77 -4.12 14.10
C GLY A 138 1.97 -2.61 14.31
N GLY A 139 1.63 -1.79 13.32
CA GLY A 139 1.77 -0.33 13.41
C GLY A 139 0.61 0.36 14.14
N VAL A 140 0.88 1.54 14.70
CA VAL A 140 -0.13 2.41 15.30
C VAL A 140 -0.64 3.40 14.26
N ILE A 141 -1.96 3.41 14.04
CA ILE A 141 -2.60 4.29 13.07
C ILE A 141 -2.92 5.65 13.69
N VAL A 142 -2.51 6.73 13.01
CA VAL A 142 -2.90 8.11 13.31
C VAL A 142 -3.74 8.64 12.16
N PRO A 143 -5.08 8.54 12.22
CA PRO A 143 -5.94 9.02 11.15
C PRO A 143 -5.95 10.56 11.12
N ILE A 144 -5.67 11.14 9.97
CA ILE A 144 -5.65 12.59 9.75
C ILE A 144 -6.68 12.93 8.67
N SER A 145 -7.68 13.73 9.04
CA SER A 145 -8.69 14.19 8.09
C SER A 145 -8.06 15.00 6.95
N PRO A 146 -8.41 14.78 5.68
CA PRO A 146 -7.92 15.62 4.57
C PRO A 146 -8.35 17.09 4.66
N ARG A 147 -9.35 17.38 5.52
CA ARG A 147 -9.90 18.72 5.75
C ARG A 147 -9.20 19.47 6.90
N VAL A 148 -8.30 18.80 7.62
CA VAL A 148 -7.55 19.40 8.73
C VAL A 148 -6.67 20.56 8.24
N HIS A 149 -6.43 21.54 9.10
CA HIS A 149 -5.48 22.60 8.76
C HIS A 149 -4.04 22.05 8.74
N PRO A 150 -3.15 22.49 7.83
CA PRO A 150 -1.78 21.97 7.77
C PRO A 150 -1.00 22.07 9.09
N GLU A 151 -1.20 23.15 9.85
CA GLU A 151 -0.56 23.32 11.18
C GLU A 151 -1.09 22.33 12.23
N GLU A 152 -2.37 21.96 12.16
CA GLU A 152 -2.95 20.94 13.04
C GLU A 152 -2.44 19.55 12.67
N ALA A 153 -2.34 19.24 11.37
CA ALA A 153 -1.71 18.00 10.91
C ALA A 153 -0.25 17.90 11.38
N LYS A 154 0.51 19.00 11.25
CA LYS A 154 1.87 19.10 11.77
C LYS A 154 1.92 18.78 13.27
N TYR A 155 1.04 19.38 14.07
CA TYR A 155 0.96 19.10 15.50
C TYR A 155 0.78 17.60 15.79
N PHE A 156 -0.14 16.92 15.08
CA PHE A 156 -0.32 15.47 15.26
C PHE A 156 0.92 14.67 14.87
N LEU A 157 1.52 14.98 13.73
CA LEU A 157 2.70 14.27 13.20
C LEU A 157 3.93 14.42 14.12
N GLU A 158 4.14 15.61 14.68
CA GLU A 158 5.22 15.85 15.65
C GLU A 158 4.93 15.16 16.99
N THR A 159 3.69 15.24 17.46
CA THR A 159 3.29 14.67 18.77
C THR A 159 3.41 13.14 18.78
N CYS A 160 3.04 12.47 17.70
CA CYS A 160 3.16 11.00 17.61
C CYS A 160 4.52 10.53 17.08
N ASN A 161 5.41 11.46 16.69
CA ASN A 161 6.67 11.14 16.02
C ASN A 161 6.45 10.17 14.84
N ALA A 162 5.59 10.57 13.90
CA ALA A 162 5.17 9.73 12.77
C ALA A 162 6.38 9.28 11.92
N SER A 163 6.47 7.97 11.67
CA SER A 163 7.54 7.37 10.87
C SER A 163 7.24 7.37 9.37
N LEU A 164 5.97 7.40 8.98
CA LEU A 164 5.54 7.37 7.58
C LEU A 164 4.18 8.06 7.44
N ILE A 165 4.01 8.83 6.35
CA ILE A 165 2.71 9.36 5.94
C ILE A 165 2.16 8.47 4.82
N CYS A 166 1.06 7.78 5.10
CA CYS A 166 0.29 7.01 4.13
C CYS A 166 -0.85 7.88 3.57
N ALA A 167 -0.93 8.01 2.26
CA ALA A 167 -1.87 8.89 1.57
C ALA A 167 -2.51 8.22 0.36
N VAL A 168 -3.48 8.93 -0.23
CA VAL A 168 -4.15 8.55 -1.47
C VAL A 168 -3.97 9.67 -2.51
N PRO A 169 -4.06 9.40 -3.81
CA PRO A 169 -3.82 10.42 -4.84
C PRO A 169 -4.65 11.71 -4.66
N SER A 170 -5.90 11.59 -4.23
CA SER A 170 -6.79 12.74 -4.02
C SER A 170 -6.34 13.67 -2.88
N THR A 171 -5.47 13.21 -1.98
CA THR A 171 -4.93 13.99 -0.87
C THR A 171 -3.49 14.49 -1.10
N ALA A 172 -2.89 14.23 -2.27
CA ALA A 172 -1.50 14.57 -2.57
C ALA A 172 -1.16 16.06 -2.31
N ASN A 173 -1.97 16.99 -2.83
CA ASN A 173 -1.77 18.43 -2.61
C ASN A 173 -1.84 18.82 -1.12
N ARG A 174 -2.68 18.13 -0.34
CA ARG A 174 -2.82 18.39 1.10
C ARG A 174 -1.58 17.92 1.84
N VAL A 175 -1.10 16.72 1.54
CA VAL A 175 0.12 16.16 2.13
C VAL A 175 1.33 17.06 1.83
N GLN A 176 1.45 17.57 0.60
CA GLN A 176 2.52 18.51 0.24
C GLN A 176 2.48 19.80 1.07
N ASN A 177 1.29 20.34 1.34
CA ASN A 177 1.14 21.52 2.19
C ASN A 177 1.53 21.24 3.65
N ILE A 178 1.21 20.04 4.17
CA ILE A 178 1.61 19.62 5.52
C ILE A 178 3.13 19.53 5.61
N ILE A 179 3.78 18.85 4.67
CA ILE A 179 5.25 18.68 4.66
C ILE A 179 5.96 20.02 4.58
N LYS A 180 5.45 20.93 3.74
CA LYS A 180 5.97 22.29 3.64
C LYS A 180 5.89 23.06 4.97
N ALA A 181 4.82 22.86 5.75
CA ALA A 181 4.65 23.49 7.06
C ALA A 181 5.55 22.87 8.15
N MET A 182 5.87 21.58 8.04
CA MET A 182 6.73 20.87 8.99
C MET A 182 8.21 21.21 8.83
N ASN A 183 8.67 21.45 7.60
CA ASN A 183 10.11 21.52 7.28
C ASN A 183 10.86 20.24 7.69
N THR A 184 10.20 19.08 7.56
CA THR A 184 10.75 17.75 7.86
C THR A 184 10.72 16.87 6.61
N ASN A 185 11.44 15.74 6.66
CA ASN A 185 11.50 14.77 5.56
C ASN A 185 10.90 13.42 5.98
N ILE A 186 9.64 13.44 6.42
CA ILE A 186 8.91 12.19 6.70
C ILE A 186 8.58 11.54 5.35
N PRO A 187 8.90 10.25 5.15
CA PRO A 187 8.58 9.57 3.90
C PRO A 187 7.06 9.52 3.65
N ILE A 188 6.68 9.47 2.38
CA ILE A 188 5.29 9.38 1.95
C ILE A 188 5.09 8.10 1.16
N PHE A 189 4.13 7.29 1.58
CA PHE A 189 3.62 6.16 0.81
C PHE A 189 2.24 6.53 0.23
N THR A 190 2.06 6.39 -1.08
CA THR A 190 0.77 6.67 -1.74
C THR A 190 0.14 5.38 -2.25
N TYR A 191 -1.06 5.08 -1.79
CA TYR A 191 -1.83 3.93 -2.26
C TYR A 191 -2.92 4.36 -3.24
N THR A 192 -2.97 3.69 -4.39
CA THR A 192 -4.04 3.84 -5.38
C THR A 192 -4.79 2.51 -5.48
N PRO A 193 -6.09 2.46 -5.12
CA PRO A 193 -6.90 1.28 -5.32
C PRO A 193 -6.93 0.86 -6.78
N HIS A 194 -6.75 -0.44 -7.03
CA HIS A 194 -6.92 -1.02 -8.35
C HIS A 194 -7.92 -2.16 -8.27
N LYS A 195 -8.96 -2.11 -9.11
CA LYS A 195 -9.72 -3.32 -9.42
C LYS A 195 -8.85 -4.22 -10.28
N ALA A 196 -8.47 -5.37 -9.74
CA ALA A 196 -7.78 -6.37 -10.53
C ALA A 196 -8.76 -6.97 -11.55
N ASP A 197 -8.26 -7.27 -12.75
CA ASP A 197 -9.01 -8.07 -13.73
C ASP A 197 -9.02 -9.57 -13.36
N THR A 198 -8.28 -9.95 -12.33
CA THR A 198 -8.14 -11.32 -11.84
C THR A 198 -9.38 -11.76 -11.07
N SER A 199 -9.86 -12.97 -11.32
CA SER A 199 -10.98 -13.55 -10.57
C SER A 199 -10.62 -13.66 -9.08
N PRO A 200 -11.53 -13.33 -8.15
CA PRO A 200 -11.34 -13.52 -6.70
C PRO A 200 -10.85 -14.93 -6.32
N SER A 201 -11.28 -15.95 -7.06
CA SER A 201 -10.94 -17.36 -6.80
C SER A 201 -9.52 -17.75 -7.20
N ASP A 202 -8.84 -16.96 -8.04
CA ASP A 202 -7.47 -17.26 -8.48
C ASP A 202 -6.42 -16.82 -7.46
N ILE A 203 -6.84 -16.04 -6.45
CA ILE A 203 -5.96 -15.47 -5.44
C ILE A 203 -5.77 -16.48 -4.31
N LYS A 204 -4.52 -16.95 -4.13
CA LYS A 204 -4.19 -17.90 -3.08
C LYS A 204 -3.65 -17.19 -1.85
N PHE A 205 -4.19 -17.56 -0.70
CA PHE A 205 -3.81 -17.03 0.61
C PHE A 205 -3.43 -18.17 1.56
N TYR A 206 -2.60 -17.87 2.55
CA TYR A 206 -2.32 -18.74 3.67
C TYR A 206 -2.16 -17.92 4.95
N LEU A 207 -2.50 -18.51 6.10
CA LEU A 207 -2.21 -17.92 7.40
C LEU A 207 -0.71 -18.03 7.67
N SER A 208 -0.09 -16.91 8.03
CA SER A 208 1.31 -16.89 8.38
C SER A 208 1.49 -17.50 9.77
N ASP A 209 1.98 -18.75 9.84
CA ASP A 209 2.30 -19.43 11.12
C ASP A 209 3.44 -18.72 11.90
N SER A 210 4.10 -17.74 11.28
CA SER A 210 5.17 -16.90 11.84
C SER A 210 5.22 -15.54 11.11
N PRO A 211 5.77 -14.45 11.69
CA PRO A 211 5.89 -13.16 11.01
C PRO A 211 6.68 -13.29 9.70
N PRO A 212 6.39 -12.47 8.66
CA PRO A 212 6.97 -12.63 7.34
C PRO A 212 8.50 -12.66 7.41
N PRO A 213 9.16 -13.66 6.77
CA PRO A 213 10.61 -13.69 6.76
C PRO A 213 11.12 -12.42 6.09
N PRO A 214 12.17 -11.77 6.62
CA PRO A 214 12.75 -10.60 5.98
C PRO A 214 13.11 -10.95 4.53
N PRO A 215 12.91 -10.04 3.56
CA PRO A 215 13.30 -10.30 2.18
C PRO A 215 14.77 -10.71 2.17
N THR A 216 15.06 -11.86 1.56
CA THR A 216 16.40 -12.42 1.49
C THR A 216 17.29 -11.43 0.73
N VAL A 217 17.99 -10.56 1.45
CA VAL A 217 19.03 -9.72 0.86
C VAL A 217 20.11 -10.72 0.40
N PRO A 218 20.43 -10.79 -0.90
CA PRO A 218 21.49 -11.66 -1.37
C PRO A 218 22.78 -11.28 -0.61
N PRO A 219 23.56 -12.27 -0.16
CA PRO A 219 24.73 -12.02 0.67
C PRO A 219 25.65 -11.04 -0.04
N LYS A 220 25.79 -9.85 0.53
CA LYS A 220 26.83 -8.89 0.15
C LYS A 220 28.12 -9.47 0.72
N ASP A 221 29.06 -9.80 -0.16
CA ASP A 221 30.37 -10.32 0.20
C ASP A 221 30.99 -9.50 1.35
N SER A 222 31.18 -10.15 2.49
CA SER A 222 31.81 -9.55 3.67
C SER A 222 33.31 -9.44 3.47
N PRO A 223 33.92 -8.26 3.67
CA PRO A 223 35.32 -8.17 4.08
C PRO A 223 35.42 -8.21 5.61
N SER A 224 36.37 -9.02 6.08
CA SER A 224 36.85 -9.12 7.46
C SER A 224 37.23 -7.76 8.06
N SER A 225 36.87 -7.50 9.32
CA SER A 225 37.83 -7.36 10.44
C SER A 225 37.32 -6.54 11.63
N ILE A 226 37.60 -7.10 12.80
CA ILE A 226 38.11 -6.48 14.03
C ILE A 226 37.16 -5.57 14.84
N HIS A 227 36.79 -6.14 16.00
CA HIS A 227 36.19 -5.53 17.19
C HIS A 227 37.10 -4.48 17.84
N PRO A 228 36.53 -3.51 18.57
CA PRO A 228 36.65 -3.59 20.03
C PRO A 228 35.37 -3.22 20.81
N GLU A 229 35.33 -3.69 22.05
CA GLU A 229 34.36 -3.46 23.13
C GLU A 229 34.07 -1.98 23.42
N GLN A 230 32.82 -1.67 23.80
CA GLN A 230 32.47 -0.54 24.68
C GLN A 230 31.13 -0.76 25.42
N PRO A 231 30.90 -0.05 26.55
CA PRO A 231 30.20 -0.58 27.71
C PRO A 231 28.71 -0.21 27.84
N VAL A 232 28.07 -0.97 28.72
CA VAL A 232 26.67 -0.95 29.16
C VAL A 232 26.22 0.41 29.70
N LEU A 233 25.09 0.93 29.23
CA LEU A 233 24.34 2.01 29.87
C LEU A 233 22.86 1.65 30.07
N GLN A 234 22.34 2.06 31.23
CA GLN A 234 21.09 1.63 31.86
C GLN A 234 19.80 2.20 31.22
N LYS A 235 18.73 1.41 31.41
CA LYS A 235 17.32 1.65 31.08
C LYS A 235 16.72 2.92 31.70
N ALA A 236 15.82 3.55 30.96
CA ALA A 236 14.70 4.31 31.52
C ALA A 236 13.40 3.77 30.93
N SER A 237 12.53 3.22 31.78
CA SER A 237 11.16 2.83 31.41
C SER A 237 10.29 4.09 31.33
N SER A 238 9.69 4.34 30.16
CA SER A 238 8.55 5.24 30.02
C SER A 238 7.31 4.40 29.71
N THR A 239 6.38 4.36 30.65
CA THR A 239 5.07 3.73 30.48
C THR A 239 4.15 4.72 29.77
N THR A 240 3.92 4.50 28.46
CA THR A 240 2.86 5.19 27.72
C THR A 240 1.86 4.14 27.27
N ALA A 241 0.64 4.22 27.80
CA ALA A 241 -0.49 3.40 27.37
C ALA A 241 -1.01 3.93 26.03
N ALA A 242 -0.82 3.17 24.95
CA ALA A 242 -1.48 3.40 23.67
C ALA A 242 -2.72 2.49 23.56
N ALA A 243 -3.84 3.09 23.16
CA ALA A 243 -5.12 2.43 23.04
C ALA A 243 -5.08 1.34 21.97
N ARG A 244 -5.22 0.08 22.37
CA ARG A 244 -5.61 -1.01 21.46
C ARG A 244 -7.04 -0.77 21.00
N LEU A 245 -7.26 -0.90 19.69
CA LEU A 245 -8.54 -0.77 19.02
C LEU A 245 -9.60 -1.64 19.73
N ALA A 246 -10.44 -1.00 20.54
CA ALA A 246 -11.65 -1.59 21.09
C ALA A 246 -12.80 -0.73 20.60
N ALA A 247 -13.45 -1.18 19.51
CA ALA A 247 -14.80 -0.87 19.03
C ALA A 247 -14.81 -0.81 17.50
N PHE A 248 -15.15 -1.93 16.88
CA PHE A 248 -16.27 -2.04 15.94
C PHE A 248 -16.94 -3.39 16.19
#